data_AF-A0A4V5KJT1-F1
#
_entry.id   AF-A0A4V5KJT1-F1
#
_cell.length_a   1.000
_cell.length_b   1.000
_cell.length_c   1.000
_cell.angle_alpha   90.00
_cell.angle_beta   90.00
_cell.angle_gamma   90.00
#
_symmetry.space_group_name_H-M   'P 1'
#
loop_
_entity.id
_entity.type
_entity.pdbx_description
1 polymer ?
#
loop_
_entity_poly.entity_id
_entity_poly.type
_entity_poly.pdbx_seq_one_letter_code
_entity_poly.pdbx_strand_id
1 'polypeptide(L)'
;MPALQVKDCPAPVYEALRQCADRENRSISQQTLTIIEHYLGMRDVPTLPAVTSEPINYGERRERVFERIRQMRPIPVSESRPNAAEMLRQIREEEAR
;
A
#
# COMPACT_ATOMS: atom_id res chain seq x y z
N MET A 1 -10.32 16.32 5.04
CA MET A 1 -10.68 14.89 4.94
C MET A 1 -12.08 14.79 4.35
N PRO A 2 -12.30 14.18 3.18
CA PRO A 2 -13.62 14.13 2.60
C PRO A 2 -14.52 13.22 3.45
N ALA A 3 -15.52 13.81 4.08
CA ALA A 3 -16.50 13.13 4.93
C ALA A 3 -17.63 12.56 4.07
N LEU A 4 -17.32 11.56 3.23
CA LEU A 4 -18.38 10.84 2.52
C LEU A 4 -19.23 10.07 3.54
N GLN A 5 -20.49 10.46 3.70
CA GLN A 5 -21.46 9.77 4.55
C GLN A 5 -22.26 8.78 3.69
N VAL A 6 -22.28 7.50 4.09
CA VAL A 6 -23.12 6.48 3.48
C VAL A 6 -24.47 6.49 4.20
N LYS A 7 -25.52 6.97 3.53
CA LYS A 7 -26.89 7.06 4.06
C LYS A 7 -27.83 6.19 3.26
N ASP A 8 -28.93 5.76 3.90
CA ASP A 8 -30.02 4.99 3.28
C ASP A 8 -29.55 3.73 2.52
N CYS A 9 -28.45 3.14 2.99
CA CYS A 9 -27.88 1.94 2.39
C CYS A 9 -28.61 0.69 2.91
N PRO A 10 -29.08 -0.22 2.03
CA PRO A 10 -29.67 -1.48 2.46
C PRO A 10 -28.73 -2.23 3.40
N ALA A 11 -29.26 -2.73 4.52
CA ALA A 11 -28.50 -3.49 5.53
C ALA A 11 -27.54 -4.56 4.94
N PRO A 12 -27.94 -5.43 3.99
CA PRO A 12 -27.03 -6.42 3.44
C PRO A 12 -25.83 -5.81 2.69
N VAL A 13 -26.05 -4.67 2.02
CA VAL A 13 -24.99 -3.96 1.28
C VAL A 13 -24.05 -3.24 2.25
N TYR A 14 -24.60 -2.63 3.30
CA TYR A 14 -23.81 -1.97 4.32
C TYR A 14 -22.91 -2.95 5.08
N GLU A 15 -23.41 -4.13 5.43
CA GLU A 15 -22.62 -5.17 6.08
C GLU A 15 -21.50 -5.70 5.17
N ALA A 16 -21.78 -5.95 3.89
CA ALA A 16 -20.75 -6.35 2.93
C ALA A 16 -19.67 -5.27 2.78
N LEU A 17 -20.07 -3.99 2.74
CA LEU A 17 -19.16 -2.85 2.69
C LEU A 17 -18.28 -2.77 3.94
N ARG A 18 -18.87 -2.97 5.13
CA ARG A 18 -18.17 -2.98 6.41
C ARG A 18 -17.12 -4.09 6.47
N GLN A 19 -17.49 -5.32 6.12
CA GLN A 19 -16.56 -6.46 6.07
C GLN A 19 -15.38 -6.19 5.13
N CYS A 20 -15.65 -5.57 3.98
CA CYS A 20 -14.62 -5.21 3.01
C CYS A 20 -13.69 -4.12 3.55
N ALA A 21 -14.24 -3.11 4.22
CA ALA A 21 -13.48 -2.04 4.87
C ALA A 21 -12.57 -2.58 5.97
N ASP A 22 -13.08 -3.48 6.83
CA ASP A 22 -12.32 -4.11 7.90
C ASP A 22 -11.16 -4.97 7.34
N ARG A 23 -11.43 -5.80 6.32
CA ARG A 23 -10.41 -6.64 5.66
C ARG A 23 -9.27 -5.82 5.06
N GLU A 24 -9.57 -4.62 4.57
CA GLU A 24 -8.59 -3.75 3.91
C GLU A 24 -8.03 -2.65 4.82
N ASN A 25 -8.36 -2.69 6.12
CA ASN A 25 -7.94 -1.71 7.14
C ASN A 25 -8.29 -0.26 6.75
N ARG A 26 -9.51 -0.04 6.25
CA ARG A 26 -10.01 1.28 5.84
C ARG A 26 -11.27 1.66 6.60
N SER A 27 -11.58 2.96 6.66
CA SER A 27 -12.90 3.41 7.10
C SER A 27 -13.96 3.11 6.04
N ILE A 28 -15.23 3.02 6.45
CA ILE A 28 -16.35 2.80 5.52
C ILE A 28 -16.39 3.86 4.41
N SER A 29 -16.19 5.14 4.76
CA SER A 29 -16.12 6.23 3.79
C SER A 29 -14.99 6.06 2.77
N GLN A 30 -13.80 5.64 3.22
CA GLN A 30 -12.65 5.39 2.34
C GLN A 30 -12.86 4.17 1.45
N GLN A 31 -13.44 3.10 1.99
CA GLN A 31 -13.75 1.91 1.22
C GLN A 31 -14.79 2.22 0.13
N THR A 32 -15.80 3.03 0.46
CA THR A 32 -16.83 3.48 -0.50
C THR A 32 -16.21 4.25 -1.65
N LEU A 33 -15.34 5.23 -1.34
CA LEU A 33 -14.62 5.98 -2.38
C LEU A 33 -13.79 5.05 -3.27
N THR A 34 -13.05 4.13 -2.65
CA THR A 34 -12.19 3.19 -3.37
C THR A 34 -12.99 2.34 -4.36
N ILE A 35 -14.17 1.84 -3.95
CA ILE A 35 -15.07 1.06 -4.81
C ILE A 35 -15.59 1.93 -5.96
N ILE A 36 -16.01 3.16 -5.68
CA ILE A 36 -16.51 4.10 -6.71
C ILE A 36 -15.42 4.46 -7.71
N GLU A 37 -14.23 4.82 -7.25
CA GLU A 37 -13.09 5.17 -8.10
C GLU A 37 -12.65 3.99 -8.96
N HIS A 38 -12.70 2.76 -8.43
CA HIS A 38 -12.46 1.55 -9.21
C HIS A 38 -13.56 1.32 -10.26
N TYR A 39 -14.83 1.45 -9.89
CA TYR A 39 -15.96 1.31 -10.82
C TYR A 39 -15.90 2.33 -11.97
N LEU A 40 -15.45 3.55 -11.67
CA LEU A 40 -15.27 4.63 -12.65
C LEU A 40 -13.97 4.53 -13.45
N GLY A 41 -13.12 3.52 -13.21
CA GLY A 41 -11.81 3.38 -13.87
C GLY A 41 -10.80 4.49 -13.51
N MET A 42 -11.02 5.20 -12.40
CA MET A 42 -10.12 6.25 -11.91
C MET A 42 -8.92 5.70 -11.14
N ARG A 43 -8.99 4.43 -10.73
CA ARG A 43 -7.88 3.70 -10.12
C ARG A 43 -7.65 2.43 -10.91
N ASP A 44 -6.49 2.32 -11.51
CA ASP A 44 -5.92 1.03 -11.90
C ASP A 44 -5.53 0.31 -10.62
N VAL A 45 -6.47 -0.42 -10.02
CA VAL A 45 -6.07 -1.49 -9.12
C VAL A 45 -5.39 -2.50 -10.03
N PRO A 46 -4.06 -2.74 -9.90
CA PRO A 46 -3.49 -3.87 -10.62
C PRO A 46 -4.29 -5.06 -10.12
N THR A 47 -5.06 -5.68 -11.00
CA THR A 47 -5.78 -6.92 -10.70
C THR A 47 -4.71 -7.86 -10.17
N LEU A 48 -4.59 -7.97 -8.85
CA LEU A 48 -3.85 -9.07 -8.26
C LEU A 48 -4.54 -10.28 -8.86
N PRO A 49 -3.82 -11.17 -9.57
CA PRO A 49 -4.43 -12.38 -10.10
C PRO A 49 -5.23 -12.97 -8.95
N ALA A 50 -6.52 -13.24 -9.21
CA ALA A 50 -7.46 -13.79 -8.24
C ALA A 50 -6.69 -14.76 -7.35
N VAL A 51 -6.75 -14.59 -6.02
CA VAL A 51 -5.98 -15.38 -5.06
C VAL A 51 -6.17 -16.84 -5.42
N THR A 52 -5.25 -17.39 -6.21
CA THR A 52 -5.22 -18.79 -6.54
C THR A 52 -4.86 -19.44 -5.22
N SER A 53 -5.56 -20.49 -4.85
CA SER A 53 -5.29 -21.34 -3.70
C SER A 53 -3.87 -21.95 -3.70
N GLU A 54 -3.03 -21.59 -4.66
CA GLU A 54 -1.63 -21.96 -4.71
C GLU A 54 -0.80 -21.10 -3.74
N PRO A 55 0.09 -21.73 -2.96
CA PRO A 55 0.94 -21.00 -2.03
C PRO A 55 1.81 -20.02 -2.83
N ILE A 56 1.64 -18.73 -2.55
CA ILE A 56 2.48 -17.68 -3.12
C ILE A 56 3.93 -17.97 -2.70
N ASN A 57 4.78 -18.38 -3.65
CA ASN A 57 6.21 -18.56 -3.39
C ASN A 57 6.86 -17.17 -3.26
N TYR A 58 6.86 -16.66 -2.04
CA TYR A 58 7.45 -15.35 -1.70
C TYR A 58 8.92 -15.25 -2.09
N GLY A 59 9.67 -16.37 -2.10
CA GLY A 59 11.06 -16.42 -2.51
C GLY A 59 11.23 -16.06 -3.99
N GLU A 60 10.53 -16.77 -4.87
CA GLU A 60 10.57 -16.52 -6.31
C GLU A 60 10.04 -15.12 -6.67
N ARG A 61 8.94 -14.70 -6.04
CA ARG A 61 8.37 -13.37 -6.28
C ARG A 61 9.36 -12.28 -5.90
N ARG A 62 10.06 -12.44 -4.77
CA ARG A 62 11.10 -11.52 -4.32
C ARG A 62 12.26 -11.50 -5.31
N GLU A 63 12.74 -12.65 -5.75
CA GLU A 63 13.87 -12.76 -6.70
C GLU A 63 13.57 -12.06 -8.03
N ARG A 64 12.37 -12.25 -8.59
CA ARG A 64 11.94 -11.54 -9.82
C ARG A 64 11.94 -10.02 -9.66
N VAL A 65 11.54 -9.51 -8.50
CA VAL A 65 11.57 -8.07 -8.21
C VAL A 65 13.02 -7.57 -8.15
N PHE A 66 13.92 -8.31 -7.49
CA PHE A 66 15.33 -7.95 -7.43
C PHE A 66 16.01 -7.98 -8.80
N GLU A 67 15.72 -8.98 -9.63
CA GLU A 67 16.21 -9.03 -11.02
C GLU A 67 15.76 -7.81 -11.82
N ARG A 68 14.49 -7.43 -11.72
CA ARG A 68 13.97 -6.22 -12.35
C ARG A 68 14.69 -4.96 -11.86
N ILE A 69 14.99 -4.87 -10.57
CA ILE A 69 15.74 -3.73 -9.99
C ILE A 69 17.15 -3.65 -10.54
N ARG A 70 17.86 -4.78 -10.70
CA ARG A 70 19.22 -4.82 -11.25
C ARG A 70 19.30 -4.31 -12.68
N GLN A 71 18.24 -4.51 -13.47
CA GLN A 71 18.17 -4.06 -14.86
C GLN A 71 17.81 -2.57 -15.00
N MET A 72 17.34 -1.93 -13.94
CA MET A 72 16.97 -0.51 -13.98
C MET A 72 18.21 0.37 -13.91
N ARG A 73 18.11 1.56 -14.53
CA ARG A 73 19.16 2.57 -14.44
C ARG A 73 19.34 2.99 -12.97
N PRO A 74 20.56 3.04 -12.44
CA PRO A 74 20.80 3.57 -11.11
C PRO A 74 20.24 4.98 -10.98
N ILE A 75 19.51 5.23 -9.90
CA ILE A 75 19.05 6.58 -9.56
C ILE A 75 20.30 7.36 -9.10
N PRO A 76 20.65 8.49 -9.73
CA PRO A 76 21.78 9.29 -9.28
C PRO A 76 21.49 9.81 -7.88
N VAL A 77 22.32 9.40 -6.92
CA VAL A 77 22.24 9.88 -5.53
C VAL A 77 23.23 11.02 -5.38
N SER A 78 22.82 12.13 -4.76
CA SER A 78 23.74 13.24 -4.51
C SER A 78 24.82 12.83 -3.50
N GLU A 79 26.06 13.19 -3.76
CA GLU A 79 27.18 12.98 -2.81
C GLU A 79 27.04 13.83 -1.54
N SER A 80 26.22 14.88 -1.59
CA SER A 80 25.88 15.73 -0.45
C SER A 80 24.88 15.11 0.52
N ARG A 81 24.33 13.91 0.23
CA ARG A 81 23.40 13.26 1.14
C ARG A 81 24.16 12.65 2.33
N PRO A 82 23.73 12.94 3.58
CA PRO A 82 24.31 12.31 4.75
C PRO A 82 24.11 10.80 4.69
N ASN A 83 25.14 10.06 5.05
CA ASN A 83 25.09 8.61 5.12
C ASN A 83 24.11 8.19 6.21
N ALA A 84 23.16 7.31 5.88
CA ALA A 84 22.15 6.85 6.83
C ALA A 84 22.75 6.26 8.11
N ALA A 85 23.90 5.58 8.01
CA ALA A 85 24.61 5.02 9.17
C ALA A 85 25.26 6.10 10.05
N GLU A 86 25.58 7.27 9.49
CA GLU A 86 26.13 8.40 10.24
C GLU A 86 25.01 9.17 10.95
N MET A 87 23.88 9.38 10.27
CA MET A 87 22.70 10.01 10.89
C MET A 87 22.20 9.20 12.10
N LEU A 88 22.13 7.87 11.97
CA LEU A 88 21.71 7.00 13.07
C LEU A 88 22.71 6.99 14.24
N ARG A 89 23.99 7.25 13.98
CA ARG A 89 24.99 7.42 15.05
C ARG A 89 24.79 8.75 15.77
N GLN A 90 24.62 9.85 15.03
CA GLN A 90 24.36 11.18 15.61
C GLN A 90 23.12 11.19 16.49
N ILE A 91 22.00 10.61 16.03
CA ILE A 91 20.76 10.54 16.82
C ILE A 91 20.99 9.81 18.14
N ARG A 92 21.70 8.67 18.12
CA ARG A 92 21.99 7.91 19.34
C ARG A 92 22.94 8.65 20.30
N GLU A 93 23.87 9.42 19.76
CA GLU A 93 24.78 10.26 20.55
C GLU A 93 24.05 11.45 21.17
N GLU A 94 23.07 12.04 20.47
CA GLU A 94 22.21 13.11 20.98
C GLU A 94 21.24 12.60 22.06
N GLU A 95 20.66 11.41 21.90
CA GLU A 95 19.75 10.81 22.90
C GLU A 95 20.46 10.33 24.17
N ALA A 96 21.79 10.13 24.13
CA ALA A 96 22.60 9.71 25.28
C ALA A 96 23.14 10.87 26.12
N ARG A 97 22.90 12.12 25.72
CA ARG A 97 23.33 13.36 26.39
C ARG A 97 22.23 13.98 27.23
#